data_AF-A0A316FCC7-F1
#
_entry.id   AF-A0A316FCC7-F1
#
_cell.length_a   1.000
_cell.length_b   1.000
_cell.length_c   1.000
_cell.angle_alpha   90.00
_cell.angle_beta   90.00
_cell.angle_gamma   90.00
#
_symmetry.space_group_name_H-M   'P 1'
#
loop_
_entity.id
_entity.type
_entity.pdbx_description
1 polymer ?
#
loop_
_entity_poly.entity_id
_entity_poly.type
_entity_poly.pdbx_seq_one_letter_code
_entity_poly.pdbx_strand_id
1 'polypeptide(L)'
;MHGEPSPSLPRRGPAPPVDRMDNAELARLIESEHPYRGKALFELCDRVALDDDAATKVGMLSRLTSLRRARLFDRVSLAWSAIIALLAAETTHAREEAYAAFGALGPEEQRDMLDYLEVAKIEEAHPRIT
;
A
#
# COMPACT_ATOMS: atom_id res chain seq x y z
N MET A 1 26.05 -43.31 -2.00
CA MET A 1 24.89 -42.42 -1.75
C MET A 1 25.27 -41.03 -2.21
N HIS A 2 24.82 -40.63 -3.40
CA HIS A 2 25.02 -39.27 -3.90
C HIS A 2 23.96 -38.38 -3.25
N GLY A 3 24.38 -37.50 -2.33
CA GLY A 3 23.50 -36.47 -1.78
C GLY A 3 23.26 -35.41 -2.84
N GLU A 4 22.01 -35.16 -3.18
CA GLU A 4 21.63 -34.07 -4.07
C GLU A 4 22.05 -32.73 -3.44
N PRO A 5 22.64 -31.79 -4.20
CA PRO A 5 22.98 -30.48 -3.68
C PRO A 5 21.70 -29.71 -3.36
N SER A 6 21.57 -29.26 -2.10
CA SER A 6 20.48 -28.38 -1.67
C SER A 6 20.39 -27.16 -2.58
N PRO A 7 19.17 -26.75 -3.00
CA PRO A 7 19.01 -25.60 -3.88
C PRO A 7 19.55 -24.34 -3.19
N SER A 8 20.55 -23.71 -3.81
CA SER A 8 21.10 -22.43 -3.38
C SER A 8 20.02 -21.37 -3.47
N LEU A 9 19.53 -20.89 -2.33
CA LEU A 9 18.63 -19.74 -2.29
C LEU A 9 19.35 -18.53 -2.94
N PRO A 10 18.67 -17.76 -3.82
CA PRO A 10 19.28 -16.59 -4.42
C PRO A 10 19.76 -15.64 -3.31
N ARG A 11 21.03 -15.22 -3.39
CA ARG A 11 21.61 -14.23 -2.47
C ARG A 11 20.78 -12.95 -2.60
N ARG A 12 19.97 -12.64 -1.59
CA ARG A 12 19.34 -11.31 -1.47
C ARG A 12 20.49 -10.30 -1.40
N GLY A 13 20.50 -9.32 -2.30
CA GLY A 13 21.40 -8.18 -2.23
C GLY A 13 21.22 -7.42 -0.91
N PRO A 14 22.07 -6.41 -0.63
CA PRO A 14 21.91 -5.59 0.57
C PRO A 14 20.50 -4.97 0.60
N ALA A 15 19.94 -4.83 1.80
CA ALA A 15 18.65 -4.17 1.98
C ALA A 15 18.72 -2.74 1.42
N PRO A 16 17.75 -2.30 0.59
CA PRO A 16 17.72 -0.92 0.15
C PRO A 16 17.46 0.03 1.34
N PRO A 17 18.04 1.24 1.35
CA PRO A 17 17.84 2.24 2.40
C PRO A 17 16.48 2.96 2.22
N VAL A 18 15.38 2.22 2.40
CA VAL A 18 14.01 2.69 2.16
C VAL A 18 13.70 4.02 2.86
N ASP A 19 14.19 4.21 4.08
CA ASP A 19 14.02 5.42 4.91
C ASP A 19 14.67 6.68 4.32
N ARG A 20 15.56 6.54 3.32
CA ARG A 20 16.29 7.65 2.69
C ARG A 20 15.89 7.89 1.24
N MET A 21 15.01 7.03 0.71
CA MET A 21 14.59 7.10 -0.68
C MET A 21 13.55 8.20 -0.89
N ASP A 22 13.61 8.83 -2.05
CA ASP A 22 12.58 9.76 -2.49
C ASP A 22 11.28 9.03 -2.89
N ASN A 23 10.19 9.77 -3.10
CA ASN A 23 8.90 9.16 -3.42
C ASN A 23 8.91 8.36 -4.74
N ALA A 24 9.72 8.77 -5.72
CA ALA A 24 9.81 8.09 -7.00
C ALA A 24 10.60 6.77 -6.89
N GLU A 25 11.67 6.75 -6.10
CA GLU A 25 12.43 5.54 -5.77
C GLU A 25 11.57 4.53 -5.01
N LEU A 26 10.79 4.99 -4.02
CA LEU A 26 9.85 4.16 -3.29
C LEU A 26 8.78 3.58 -4.21
N ALA A 27 8.17 4.39 -5.08
CA ALA A 27 7.19 3.92 -6.05
C ALA A 27 7.76 2.85 -6.99
N ARG A 28 8.97 3.05 -7.52
CA ARG A 28 9.64 2.05 -8.39
C ARG A 28 9.89 0.71 -7.67
N LEU A 29 10.24 0.73 -6.38
CA LEU A 29 10.36 -0.50 -5.59
C LEU A 29 9.03 -1.25 -5.47
N ILE A 30 7.93 -0.52 -5.36
CA ILE A 30 6.59 -1.08 -5.24
C ILE A 30 6.13 -1.66 -6.58
N GLU A 31 6.28 -0.91 -7.66
CA GLU A 31 5.93 -1.31 -9.02
C GLU A 31 6.72 -2.53 -9.51
N SER A 32 8.01 -2.62 -9.14
CA SER A 32 8.85 -3.78 -9.46
C SER A 32 8.56 -5.02 -8.61
N GLU A 33 7.55 -4.97 -7.75
CA GLU A 33 7.18 -6.01 -6.79
C GLU A 33 8.34 -6.45 -5.88
N HIS A 34 9.30 -5.54 -5.64
CA HIS A 34 10.52 -5.83 -4.88
C HIS A 34 10.19 -6.43 -3.49
N PRO A 35 11.04 -7.29 -2.91
CA PRO A 35 10.80 -7.86 -1.57
C PRO A 35 10.57 -6.83 -0.46
N TYR A 36 11.01 -5.58 -0.66
CA TYR A 36 10.84 -4.47 0.29
C TYR A 36 9.65 -3.55 -0.03
N ARG A 37 8.80 -3.90 -1.01
CA ARG A 37 7.66 -3.06 -1.43
C ARG A 37 6.70 -2.70 -0.29
N GLY A 38 6.48 -3.61 0.67
CA GLY A 38 5.63 -3.32 1.82
C GLY A 38 6.22 -2.19 2.67
N LYS A 39 7.51 -2.28 3.00
CA LYS A 39 8.22 -1.22 3.72
C LYS A 39 8.22 0.09 2.93
N ALA A 40 8.45 0.03 1.61
CA ALA A 40 8.44 1.21 0.76
C ALA A 40 7.05 1.87 0.69
N LEU A 41 5.98 1.07 0.67
CA LEU A 41 4.61 1.58 0.69
C LEU A 41 4.30 2.26 2.03
N PHE A 42 4.68 1.67 3.16
CA PHE A 42 4.48 2.30 4.47
C PHE A 42 5.26 3.60 4.61
N GLU A 43 6.51 3.63 4.15
CA GLU A 43 7.30 4.86 4.11
C GLU A 43 6.63 5.96 3.26
N LEU A 44 6.02 5.61 2.12
CA LEU A 44 5.20 6.56 1.36
C LEU A 44 3.94 6.99 2.11
N CYS A 45 3.25 6.06 2.77
CA CYS A 45 2.04 6.34 3.53
C CYS A 45 2.31 7.33 4.68
N ASP A 46 3.45 7.19 5.37
CA ASP A 46 3.85 8.09 6.46
C ASP A 46 4.04 9.55 5.99
N ARG A 47 4.29 9.77 4.69
CA ARG A 47 4.49 11.10 4.10
C ARG A 47 3.20 11.76 3.63
N VAL A 48 2.11 11.00 3.45
CA VAL A 48 0.87 11.46 2.80
C VAL A 48 0.29 12.72 3.44
N ALA A 49 0.34 12.84 4.77
CA ALA A 49 -0.23 13.98 5.48
C ALA A 49 0.51 15.31 5.20
N LEU A 50 1.74 15.25 4.69
CA LEU A 50 2.62 16.41 4.51
C LEU A 50 3.08 16.61 3.06
N ASP A 51 2.77 15.68 2.15
CA ASP A 51 3.27 15.65 0.78
C ASP A 51 2.23 15.12 -0.21
N ASP A 52 1.71 16.02 -1.05
CA ASP A 52 0.72 15.70 -2.08
C ASP A 52 1.28 14.79 -3.18
N ASP A 53 2.58 14.82 -3.46
CA ASP A 53 3.20 13.88 -4.40
C ASP A 53 3.16 12.46 -3.82
N ALA A 54 3.44 12.30 -2.52
CA ALA A 54 3.30 11.02 -1.84
C ALA A 54 1.85 10.52 -1.89
N ALA A 55 0.87 11.38 -1.56
CA ALA A 55 -0.56 11.06 -1.65
C ALA A 55 -0.96 10.59 -3.06
N THR A 56 -0.54 11.32 -4.10
CA THR A 56 -0.80 10.98 -5.50
C THR A 56 -0.23 9.61 -5.85
N LYS A 57 1.03 9.32 -5.47
CA LYS A 57 1.66 8.03 -5.74
C LYS A 57 0.98 6.90 -4.99
N VAL A 58 0.62 7.09 -3.72
CA VAL A 58 -0.11 6.08 -2.94
C VAL A 58 -1.47 5.78 -3.57
N GLY A 59 -2.20 6.80 -4.03
CA GLY A 59 -3.45 6.67 -4.78
C GLY A 59 -3.26 5.86 -6.07
N MET A 60 -2.24 6.17 -6.87
CA MET A 60 -1.88 5.40 -8.07
C MET A 60 -1.52 3.95 -7.78
N LEU A 61 -0.62 3.71 -6.82
CA LEU A 61 -0.09 2.39 -6.50
C LEU A 61 -1.15 1.46 -5.91
N SER A 62 -2.06 1.98 -5.08
CA SER A 62 -3.15 1.19 -4.49
C SER A 62 -4.07 0.53 -5.54
N ARG A 63 -4.11 1.06 -6.76
CA ARG A 63 -4.88 0.50 -7.89
C ARG A 63 -4.19 -0.70 -8.56
N LEU A 64 -2.92 -0.97 -8.24
CA LEU A 64 -2.18 -2.10 -8.81
C LEU A 64 -2.76 -3.44 -8.32
N THR A 65 -2.96 -4.36 -9.27
CA THR A 65 -3.45 -5.72 -8.97
C THR A 65 -2.51 -6.46 -8.01
N SER A 66 -1.19 -6.23 -8.12
CA SER A 66 -0.18 -6.83 -7.23
C SER A 66 -0.39 -6.40 -5.77
N LEU A 67 -0.73 -5.13 -5.51
CA LEU A 67 -1.00 -4.64 -4.15
C LEU A 67 -2.38 -5.08 -3.63
N ARG A 68 -3.39 -5.15 -4.49
CA ARG A 68 -4.72 -5.67 -4.12
C ARG A 68 -4.67 -7.14 -3.70
N ARG A 69 -3.78 -7.93 -4.32
CA ARG A 69 -3.58 -9.35 -3.99
C ARG A 69 -2.58 -9.59 -2.85
N ALA A 70 -1.70 -8.64 -2.56
CA ALA A 70 -0.73 -8.76 -1.48
C ALA A 70 -1.41 -8.52 -0.12
N ARG A 71 -1.83 -9.60 0.54
CA ARG A 71 -2.49 -9.54 1.85
C ARG A 71 -1.48 -9.35 2.99
N LEU A 72 -1.83 -8.45 3.90
CA LEU A 72 -1.33 -8.28 5.25
C LEU A 72 -2.40 -8.84 6.21
N PHE A 73 -2.04 -9.83 7.03
CA PHE A 73 -2.93 -10.38 8.07
C PHE A 73 -4.33 -10.82 7.54
N ASP A 74 -4.33 -11.77 6.60
CA ASP A 74 -5.47 -12.46 5.94
C ASP A 74 -6.49 -11.58 5.20
N ARG A 75 -7.03 -10.52 5.80
CA ARG A 75 -8.12 -9.72 5.22
C ARG A 75 -7.67 -8.41 4.59
N VAL A 76 -6.66 -7.74 5.12
CA VAL A 76 -6.27 -6.40 4.65
C VAL A 76 -5.24 -6.54 3.54
N SER A 77 -5.45 -5.92 2.37
CA SER A 77 -4.41 -5.89 1.32
C SER A 77 -3.47 -4.70 1.52
N LEU A 78 -2.31 -4.71 0.85
CA LEU A 78 -1.45 -3.53 0.77
C LEU A 78 -2.19 -2.36 0.10
N ALA A 79 -3.05 -2.64 -0.88
CA ALA A 79 -3.91 -1.62 -1.47
C ALA A 79 -4.89 -1.01 -0.45
N TRP A 80 -5.51 -1.82 0.40
CA TRP A 80 -6.38 -1.31 1.46
C TRP A 80 -5.60 -0.48 2.46
N SER A 81 -4.41 -0.94 2.87
CA SER A 81 -3.55 -0.20 3.79
C SER A 81 -3.21 1.19 3.24
N ALA A 82 -2.91 1.27 1.95
CA ALA A 82 -2.67 2.54 1.25
C ALA A 82 -3.90 3.45 1.24
N ILE A 83 -5.08 2.91 0.91
CA ILE A 83 -6.33 3.69 0.93
C ILE A 83 -6.64 4.17 2.35
N ILE A 84 -6.49 3.32 3.36
CA ILE A 84 -6.69 3.68 4.77
C ILE A 84 -5.73 4.79 5.21
N ALA A 85 -4.47 4.74 4.77
CA ALA A 85 -3.51 5.82 5.04
C ALA A 85 -3.91 7.15 4.38
N LEU A 86 -4.40 7.11 3.13
CA LEU A 86 -4.95 8.30 2.45
C LEU A 86 -6.15 8.87 3.21
N LEU A 87 -7.03 8.01 3.70
CA LEU A 87 -8.17 8.43 4.53
C LEU A 87 -7.67 9.05 5.85
N ALA A 88 -6.72 8.41 6.54
CA ALA A 88 -6.21 8.87 7.84
C ALA A 88 -5.45 10.21 7.79
N ALA A 89 -4.96 10.62 6.61
CA ALA A 89 -4.20 11.86 6.44
C ALA A 89 -5.05 13.12 6.61
N GLU A 90 -6.38 13.04 6.46
CA GLU A 90 -7.33 14.14 6.66
C GLU A 90 -7.04 15.42 5.86
N THR A 91 -6.31 15.30 4.74
CA THR A 91 -6.14 16.38 3.76
C THR A 91 -7.15 16.21 2.63
N THR A 92 -7.56 17.33 2.00
CA THR A 92 -8.48 17.30 0.85
C THR A 92 -7.92 16.45 -0.29
N HIS A 93 -6.65 16.66 -0.65
CA HIS A 93 -6.00 15.94 -1.74
C HIS A 93 -5.92 14.42 -1.48
N ALA A 94 -5.51 14.02 -0.27
CA ALA A 94 -5.48 12.60 0.09
C ALA A 94 -6.87 11.96 0.07
N ARG A 95 -7.93 12.70 0.43
CA ARG A 95 -9.32 12.22 0.33
C ARG A 95 -9.75 11.99 -1.12
N GLU A 96 -9.43 12.90 -2.02
CA GLU A 96 -9.72 12.74 -3.45
C GLU A 96 -9.03 11.49 -4.01
N GLU A 97 -7.75 11.28 -3.68
CA GLU A 97 -7.02 10.08 -4.08
C GLU A 97 -7.59 8.81 -3.44
N ALA A 98 -8.02 8.86 -2.18
CA ALA A 98 -8.65 7.72 -1.51
C ALA A 98 -9.96 7.32 -2.19
N TYR A 99 -10.80 8.29 -2.57
CA TYR A 99 -12.06 8.03 -3.28
C TYR A 99 -11.82 7.45 -4.67
N ALA A 100 -10.84 8.00 -5.40
CA ALA A 100 -10.46 7.47 -6.71
C ALA A 100 -9.92 6.03 -6.62
N ALA A 101 -9.12 5.74 -5.60
CA ALA A 101 -8.58 4.41 -5.35
C ALA A 101 -9.66 3.40 -4.92
N PHE A 102 -10.54 3.80 -4.00
CA PHE A 102 -11.69 2.98 -3.57
C PHE A 102 -12.66 2.70 -4.72
N GLY A 103 -12.96 3.70 -5.55
CA GLY A 103 -13.81 3.54 -6.73
C GLY A 103 -13.24 2.58 -7.77
N ALA A 104 -11.92 2.35 -7.77
CA ALA A 104 -11.27 1.37 -8.63
C ALA A 104 -11.31 -0.08 -8.08
N LEU A 105 -11.75 -0.27 -6.83
CA LEU A 105 -12.00 -1.59 -6.26
C LEU A 105 -13.27 -2.21 -6.86
N GLY A 106 -13.34 -3.54 -6.87
CA GLY A 106 -14.56 -4.23 -7.29
C GLY A 106 -15.68 -4.05 -6.25
N PRO A 107 -16.98 -4.17 -6.61
CA PRO A 107 -18.08 -3.92 -5.69
C PRO A 107 -18.04 -4.77 -4.41
N GLU A 108 -17.57 -6.01 -4.49
CA GLU A 108 -17.39 -6.87 -3.31
C GLU A 108 -16.27 -6.36 -2.41
N GLU A 109 -15.12 -6.01 -2.99
CA GLU A 109 -13.98 -5.48 -2.25
C GLU A 109 -14.30 -4.12 -1.60
N GLN A 110 -15.10 -3.28 -2.26
CA GLN A 110 -15.61 -2.04 -1.67
C GLN A 110 -16.47 -2.32 -0.43
N ARG A 111 -17.41 -3.27 -0.51
CA ARG A 111 -18.25 -3.66 0.64
C ARG A 111 -17.40 -4.20 1.78
N ASP A 112 -16.50 -5.14 1.49
CA ASP A 112 -15.66 -5.75 2.52
C ASP A 112 -14.77 -4.70 3.21
N MET A 113 -14.29 -3.70 2.47
CA MET A 113 -13.51 -2.61 3.03
C MET A 113 -14.34 -1.67 3.90
N LEU A 114 -15.57 -1.33 3.50
CA LEU A 114 -16.50 -0.55 4.30
C LEU A 114 -16.89 -1.29 5.59
N ASP A 115 -17.15 -2.59 5.49
CA ASP A 115 -17.42 -3.46 6.64
C ASP A 115 -16.22 -3.51 7.59
N TYR A 116 -15.00 -3.60 7.05
CA TYR A 116 -13.76 -3.55 7.84
C TYR A 116 -13.57 -2.22 8.57
N LEU A 117 -13.95 -1.10 7.92
CA LEU A 117 -13.88 0.24 8.49
C LEU A 117 -15.07 0.58 9.40
N GLU A 118 -16.06 -0.32 9.50
CA GLU A 118 -17.29 -0.15 10.27
C GLU A 118 -18.09 1.11 9.88
N VAL A 119 -18.12 1.45 8.58
CA VAL A 119 -18.84 2.61 8.05
C VAL A 119 -19.78 2.21 6.91
N ALA A 120 -20.85 2.98 6.70
CA ALA A 120 -21.78 2.72 5.60
C ALA A 120 -21.29 3.33 4.28
N LYS A 121 -20.50 4.40 4.36
CA LYS A 121 -19.98 5.15 3.21
C LYS A 121 -18.53 5.54 3.44
N ILE A 122 -17.77 5.66 2.35
CA ILE A 122 -16.34 6.01 2.45
C ILE A 122 -16.12 7.42 2.99
N GLU A 123 -17.06 8.34 2.75
CA GLU A 123 -17.02 9.71 3.27
C GLU A 123 -17.12 9.78 4.81
N GLU A 124 -17.58 8.71 5.47
CA GLU A 124 -17.66 8.58 6.92
C GLU A 124 -16.37 8.00 7.53
N ALA A 125 -15.45 7.50 6.69
CA ALA A 125 -14.24 6.81 7.14
C ALA A 125 -13.16 7.80 7.59
N HIS A 126 -12.94 7.87 8.90
CA HIS A 126 -11.87 8.67 9.55
C HIS A 126 -10.94 7.77 10.39
N PRO A 127 -10.23 6.82 9.76
CA PRO A 127 -9.36 5.91 10.50
C PRO A 127 -8.24 6.67 11.20
N ARG A 128 -7.93 6.27 12.44
CA ARG A 128 -6.82 6.81 13.21
C ARG A 128 -5.67 5.81 13.20
N ILE A 129 -4.54 6.22 12.66
CA ILE A 129 -3.30 5.46 12.74
C ILE A 129 -2.54 6.01 13.95
N THR A 130 -2.48 5.23 15.02
CA THR A 130 -1.75 5.52 16.27
C THR A 130 -0.45 4.75 16.33
#